data_AF-G7YM03-F1
#
_entry.id   AF-G7YM03-F1
#
_cell.length_a   1.000
_cell.length_b   1.000
_cell.length_c   1.000
_cell.angle_alpha   90.00
_cell.angle_beta   90.00
_cell.angle_gamma   90.00
#
_symmetry.space_group_name_H-M   'P 1'
#
loop_
_entity.id
_entity.type
_entity.pdbx_description
1 polymer ?
#
loop_
_entity_poly.entity_id
_entity_poly.type
_entity_poly.pdbx_seq_one_letter_code
_entity_poly.pdbx_strand_id
1 'polypeptide(L)'
;DGRTKPIPRKEKQSTEPHTTQENSCLLRVTLGNRKISTVVHQKDMNRFNQAYSNLLKASIDGLKKRDKRIKVAPAKSGRPKTDKG
;
A
#
# COMPACT_ATOMS: atom_id res chain seq x y z
N ASP A 1 -9.37 10.53 -0.27
CA ASP A 1 -10.08 11.80 0.01
C ASP A 1 -9.78 12.94 -0.97
N GLY A 2 -8.78 12.85 -1.86
CA GLY A 2 -8.70 13.71 -3.07
C GLY A 2 -8.57 15.21 -2.81
N ARG A 3 -8.28 15.61 -1.58
CA ARG A 3 -8.31 17.00 -1.12
C ARG A 3 -7.10 17.75 -1.67
N THR A 4 -7.35 18.90 -2.29
CA THR A 4 -6.32 19.84 -2.77
C THR A 4 -6.20 21.08 -1.87
N LYS A 5 -7.09 21.22 -0.88
CA LYS A 5 -7.16 22.36 0.04
C LYS A 5 -7.20 21.89 1.50
N PRO A 6 -6.64 22.67 2.44
CA PRO A 6 -6.73 22.36 3.86
C PRO A 6 -8.17 22.47 4.35
N ILE A 7 -8.51 21.69 5.38
CA ILE A 7 -9.84 21.75 6.02
C ILE A 7 -9.81 22.90 7.03
N PRO A 8 -10.67 23.93 6.88
CA PRO A 8 -10.77 25.00 7.86
C PRO A 8 -11.19 24.44 9.22
N ARG A 9 -10.59 24.94 10.30
CA ARG A 9 -11.03 24.63 11.65
C ARG A 9 -12.36 25.36 11.90
N LYS A 10 -13.49 24.69 11.65
CA LYS A 10 -14.81 25.15 12.13
C LYS A 10 -15.30 24.20 13.21
N GLU A 11 -15.69 24.79 14.35
CA GLU A 11 -16.32 24.11 15.47
C GLU A 11 -17.54 23.31 14.97
N LYS A 12 -17.58 22.01 15.32
CA LYS A 12 -18.61 21.02 14.96
C LYS A 12 -18.93 20.94 13.45
N GLN A 13 -18.12 20.20 12.69
CA GLN A 13 -18.55 19.74 11.37
C GLN A 13 -19.32 18.44 11.47
N SER A 14 -20.60 18.52 11.09
CA SER A 14 -21.42 17.44 10.56
C SER A 14 -20.55 16.49 9.74
N THR A 15 -20.60 15.20 10.05
CA THR A 15 -20.18 14.12 9.17
C THR A 15 -21.04 14.16 7.91
N GLU A 16 -20.76 15.11 7.02
CA GLU A 16 -21.25 15.06 5.65
C GLU A 16 -20.73 13.74 5.06
N PRO A 17 -21.63 12.86 4.58
CA PRO A 17 -21.23 11.57 4.05
C PRO A 17 -20.27 11.87 2.91
N HIS A 18 -19.03 11.40 3.05
CA HIS A 18 -18.00 11.54 2.03
C HIS A 18 -18.59 10.99 0.73
N THR A 19 -19.00 11.90 -0.16
CA THR A 19 -19.52 11.57 -1.50
C THR A 19 -18.60 10.52 -2.06
N THR A 20 -19.11 9.31 -2.28
CA THR A 20 -18.40 8.06 -2.62
C THR A 20 -17.23 8.32 -3.56
N GLN A 21 -16.09 8.77 -3.03
CA GLN A 21 -14.91 8.97 -3.83
C GLN A 21 -14.42 7.56 -4.07
N GLU A 22 -14.34 7.19 -5.35
CA GLU A 22 -13.80 5.90 -5.77
C GLU A 22 -12.58 5.53 -4.92
N ASN A 23 -12.59 4.29 -4.41
CA ASN A 23 -11.50 3.83 -3.56
C ASN A 23 -10.18 4.06 -4.28
N SER A 24 -9.30 4.83 -3.63
CA SER A 24 -8.02 5.22 -4.20
C SER A 24 -7.00 5.34 -3.09
N CYS A 25 -5.72 5.18 -3.46
CA CYS A 25 -4.60 5.34 -2.55
C CYS A 25 -3.57 6.31 -3.14
N LEU A 26 -2.88 7.02 -2.26
CA LEU A 26 -1.81 7.95 -2.62
C LEU A 26 -0.46 7.32 -2.27
N LEU A 27 0.37 7.09 -3.28
CA LEU A 27 1.75 6.64 -3.10
C LEU A 27 2.70 7.83 -3.22
N ARG A 28 3.69 7.87 -2.33
CA ARG A 28 4.75 8.88 -2.33
C ARG A 28 6.11 8.21 -2.18
N VAL A 29 7.07 8.66 -2.98
CA VAL A 29 8.46 8.19 -2.95
C VAL A 29 9.38 9.39 -2.87
N THR A 30 10.42 9.29 -2.04
CA THR A 30 11.40 10.35 -1.85
C THR A 30 12.81 9.79 -1.86
N LEU A 31 13.70 10.42 -2.64
CA LEU A 31 15.14 10.19 -2.61
C LEU A 31 15.82 11.54 -2.36
N GLY A 32 16.11 11.83 -1.08
CA GLY A 32 16.54 13.15 -0.65
C GLY A 32 15.54 14.23 -1.08
N ASN A 33 15.98 15.14 -1.96
CA ASN A 33 15.17 16.24 -2.47
C ASN A 33 14.26 15.85 -3.65
N ARG A 34 14.45 14.67 -4.25
CA ARG A 34 13.62 14.20 -5.36
C ARG A 34 12.35 13.56 -4.80
N LYS A 35 11.18 14.04 -5.24
CA LYS A 35 9.88 13.56 -4.75
C LYS A 35 8.97 13.20 -5.93
N ILE A 36 8.29 12.06 -5.81
CA ILE A 36 7.28 11.61 -6.77
C ILE A 36 6.03 11.23 -5.96
N SER A 37 4.86 11.64 -6.44
CA SER A 37 3.57 11.25 -5.86
C SER A 37 2.59 10.84 -6.95
N THR A 38 1.83 9.79 -6.71
CA THR A 38 0.79 9.29 -7.64
C THR A 38 -0.44 8.81 -6.88
N VAL A 39 -1.62 9.06 -7.42
CA VAL A 39 -2.89 8.52 -6.93
C VAL A 39 -3.24 7.30 -7.78
N VAL A 40 -3.49 6.16 -7.14
CA VAL A 40 -3.91 4.93 -7.80
C VAL A 40 -5.39 4.69 -7.48
N HIS A 41 -6.22 4.67 -8.51
CA HIS A 41 -7.63 4.33 -8.41
C HIS A 41 -7.82 2.82 -8.41
N GLN A 42 -8.91 2.33 -7.83
CA GLN A 42 -9.27 0.92 -7.77
C GLN A 42 -9.26 0.24 -9.15
N LYS A 43 -9.71 0.94 -10.20
CA LYS A 43 -9.76 0.44 -11.59
C LYS A 43 -8.38 0.05 -12.15
N ASP A 44 -7.33 0.76 -11.74
CA ASP A 44 -5.96 0.56 -12.26
C ASP A 44 -5.08 -0.28 -11.32
N MET A 45 -5.62 -0.66 -10.16
CA MET A 45 -4.87 -1.29 -9.06
C MET A 45 -4.19 -2.59 -9.49
N ASN A 46 -4.86 -3.41 -10.31
CA ASN A 46 -4.31 -4.70 -10.75
C ASN A 46 -3.07 -4.51 -11.65
N ARG A 47 -3.16 -3.60 -12.62
CA ARG A 47 -2.04 -3.27 -13.52
C ARG A 47 -0.91 -2.61 -12.75
N PHE A 48 -1.24 -1.68 -11.87
CA PHE A 48 -0.27 -1.01 -11.00
C PHE A 48 0.49 -2.04 -10.14
N ASN A 49 -0.22 -2.94 -9.47
CA ASN A 49 0.40 -3.94 -8.60
C ASN A 49 1.35 -4.88 -9.34
N GLN A 50 1.02 -5.30 -10.56
CA GLN A 50 1.91 -6.14 -11.37
C GLN A 50 3.22 -5.42 -11.71
N ALA A 51 3.13 -4.20 -12.26
CA ALA A 51 4.30 -3.41 -12.62
C ALA A 51 5.13 -3.02 -11.39
N TYR A 52 4.45 -2.56 -10.33
CA TYR A 52 5.09 -2.13 -9.09
C TYR A 52 5.80 -3.27 -8.35
N SER A 53 5.18 -4.44 -8.28
CA SER A 53 5.80 -5.62 -7.65
C SER A 53 7.06 -6.07 -8.40
N ASN A 54 7.03 -6.04 -9.75
CA ASN A 54 8.19 -6.39 -10.56
C ASN A 54 9.31 -5.39 -10.38
N LEU A 55 8.99 -4.08 -10.35
CA LEU A 55 9.96 -3.03 -10.06
C LEU A 55 10.64 -3.24 -8.71
N LEU A 56 9.88 -3.48 -7.63
CA LEU A 56 10.44 -3.69 -6.30
C LEU A 56 11.33 -4.93 -6.21
N LYS A 57 10.90 -6.04 -6.80
CA LYS A 57 11.69 -7.29 -6.83
C LYS A 57 13.00 -7.12 -7.59
N ALA A 58 12.99 -6.37 -8.69
CA ALA A 58 14.18 -6.10 -9.47
C ALA A 58 15.11 -5.06 -8.81
N SER A 59 14.57 -4.12 -8.02
CA SER A 59 15.34 -3.01 -7.45
C SER A 59 15.86 -3.27 -6.04
N ILE A 60 15.26 -4.18 -5.28
CA ILE A 60 15.63 -4.49 -3.88
C ILE A 60 16.28 -5.88 -3.82
N ASP A 61 17.42 -6.02 -4.48
CA ASP A 61 18.16 -7.27 -4.64
C ASP A 61 19.37 -7.40 -3.69
N GLY A 62 19.89 -6.29 -3.15
CA GLY A 62 21.05 -6.23 -2.25
C GLY A 62 20.87 -6.78 -0.83
N LEU A 63 19.84 -7.58 -0.57
CA LEU A 63 19.58 -8.17 0.74
C LEU A 63 20.41 -9.45 0.96
N LYS A 64 20.83 -9.72 2.20
CA LYS A 64 21.51 -10.97 2.54
C LYS A 64 20.60 -12.16 2.22
N LYS A 65 21.18 -13.20 1.59
CA LYS A 65 20.47 -14.46 1.37
C LYS A 65 20.04 -15.04 2.71
N ARG A 66 18.83 -15.61 2.75
CA ARG A 66 18.34 -16.28 3.95
C ARG A 66 19.24 -17.47 4.26
N ASP A 67 19.86 -17.47 5.45
CA ASP A 67 20.64 -18.61 5.92
C ASP A 67 19.74 -19.84 6.00
N LYS A 68 20.09 -20.89 5.25
CA LYS A 68 19.49 -22.22 5.40
C LYS A 68 20.05 -22.86 6.68
N ARG A 69 19.66 -22.35 7.86
CA ARG A 69 19.76 -23.17 9.08
C ARG A 69 18.68 -24.23 8.98
N ILE A 70 19.05 -25.35 8.37
CA ILE A 70 18.34 -26.62 8.49
C ILE A 70 18.39 -26.99 9.98
N LYS A 71 17.36 -26.63 10.73
CA LYS A 71 16.92 -27.38 11.91
C LYS A 71 15.40 -27.41 11.89
N VAL A 72 14.91 -28.62 11.74
CA VAL A 72 13.51 -29.01 11.78
C VAL A 72 12.88 -28.48 13.08
N ALA A 73 11.84 -27.66 12.94
CA ALA A 73 10.84 -27.41 13.98
C ALA A 73 9.51 -27.06 13.27
N PRO A 74 8.37 -27.61 13.70
CA PRO A 74 7.14 -27.54 12.94
C PRO A 74 6.62 -26.10 12.87
N ALA A 75 6.28 -25.65 11.66
CA ALA A 75 5.65 -24.37 11.43
C ALA A 75 4.24 -24.35 12.02
N LYS A 76 4.10 -23.76 13.22
CA LYS A 76 2.90 -23.05 13.68
C LYS A 76 3.35 -21.59 13.82
N SER A 77 2.77 -20.59 13.18
CA SER A 77 1.38 -20.35 12.86
C SER A 77 1.24 -19.67 11.48
N GLY A 78 0.48 -20.31 10.60
CA GLY A 78 -0.10 -19.64 9.46
C GLY A 78 -1.13 -18.61 9.94
N ARG A 79 -1.16 -17.46 9.29
CA ARG A 79 -2.29 -16.53 9.36
C ARG A 79 -3.50 -17.27 8.78
N PRO A 80 -4.59 -17.51 9.53
CA PRO A 80 -5.71 -18.30 9.02
C PRO A 80 -6.35 -17.58 7.84
N LYS A 81 -6.47 -18.28 6.71
CA LYS A 81 -7.37 -17.86 5.63
C LYS A 81 -8.78 -18.22 6.06
N THR A 82 -9.64 -17.22 6.25
CA THR A 82 -11.08 -17.44 6.32
C THR A 82 -11.57 -17.70 4.89
N ASP A 83 -11.83 -18.97 4.60
CA ASP A 83 -12.57 -19.45 3.45
C ASP A 83 -14.07 -19.36 3.75
N LYS A 84 -14.84 -18.84 2.79
CA LYS A 84 -16.30 -18.75 2.86
C LYS A 84 -16.89 -20.08 2.38
N GLY A 85 -17.68 -20.72 3.22
CA GLY A 85 -18.72 -21.68 2.86
C GLY A 85 -20.04 -21.21 3.44
#